data_AF-A0AAW9TSQ9-F1
#
_entry.id   AF-A0AAW9TSQ9-F1
#
_cell.length_a   1.000
_cell.length_b   1.000
_cell.length_c   1.000
_cell.angle_alpha   90.00
_cell.angle_beta   90.00
_cell.angle_gamma   90.00
#
_symmetry.space_group_name_H-M   'P 1'
#
loop_
_entity.id
_entity.type
_entity.pdbx_description
1 polymer ?
#
loop_
_entity_poly.entity_id
_entity_poly.type
_entity_poly.pdbx_seq_one_letter_code
_entity_poly.pdbx_strand_id
1 'polypeptide(L)'
;MSSNVIQFPEFVGVEIFCAVVTSATIIGADGARPSLRDVGKRIYYVDVIEAGGGRICMWSGPDIIQARQEAEECRGEFGGRIRDLTGDAA
;
A
#
# COMPACT_ATOMS: atom_id res chain seq x y z
N MET A 1 -15.98 18.79 29.04
CA MET A 1 -15.22 17.53 28.84
C MET A 1 -14.62 17.61 27.46
N SER A 2 -13.29 17.75 27.37
CA SER A 2 -12.60 17.79 26.08
C SER A 2 -12.46 16.37 25.56
N SER A 3 -13.04 16.08 24.40
CA SER A 3 -12.96 14.77 23.76
C SER A 3 -11.57 14.60 23.14
N ASN A 4 -10.79 13.62 23.59
CA ASN A 4 -9.52 13.20 22.96
C ASN A 4 -9.78 12.34 21.71
N VAL A 5 -10.80 12.69 20.92
CA VAL A 5 -11.06 12.04 19.64
C VAL A 5 -10.14 12.69 18.63
N ILE A 6 -9.10 11.97 18.25
CA ILE A 6 -8.33 12.29 17.05
C ILE A 6 -9.28 12.02 15.88
N GLN A 7 -9.67 13.07 15.16
CA GLN A 7 -10.44 12.88 13.94
C GLN A 7 -9.56 12.14 12.95
N PHE A 8 -10.02 10.98 12.52
CA PHE A 8 -9.39 10.26 11.43
C PHE A 8 -9.63 11.06 10.14
N PRO A 9 -8.61 11.22 9.30
CA PRO A 9 -8.75 11.95 8.05
C PRO A 9 -9.85 11.35 7.19
N GLU A 10 -10.61 12.18 6.50
CA GLU A 10 -11.57 11.71 5.51
C GLU A 10 -10.79 10.95 4.42
N PHE A 11 -11.13 9.68 4.21
CA PHE A 11 -10.49 8.86 3.18
C PHE A 11 -11.27 8.97 1.87
N VAL A 12 -10.55 9.11 0.76
CA VAL A 12 -11.13 9.35 -0.56
C VAL A 12 -11.23 8.07 -1.39
N GLY A 13 -10.44 7.06 -1.04
CA GLY A 13 -10.51 5.74 -1.66
C GLY A 13 -9.25 4.91 -1.47
N VAL A 14 -9.18 3.84 -2.25
CA VAL A 14 -8.12 2.84 -2.21
C VAL A 14 -7.46 2.78 -3.57
N GLU A 15 -6.13 2.72 -3.63
CA GLU A 15 -5.36 2.56 -4.86
C GLU A 15 -4.56 1.27 -4.82
N ILE A 16 -4.59 0.51 -5.91
CA ILE A 16 -3.69 -0.62 -6.14
C ILE A 16 -2.66 -0.19 -7.17
N PHE A 17 -1.37 -0.36 -6.91
CA PHE A 17 -0.32 -0.12 -7.90
C PHE A 17 0.79 -1.17 -7.79
N CYS A 18 1.68 -1.22 -8.77
CA CYS A 18 2.82 -2.14 -8.74
C CYS A 18 4.13 -1.47 -9.13
N ALA A 19 5.23 -1.99 -8.60
CA ALA A 19 6.58 -1.59 -8.94
C ALA A 19 7.53 -2.79 -9.01
N VAL A 20 8.64 -2.63 -9.72
CA VAL A 20 9.73 -3.62 -9.72
C VAL A 20 10.78 -3.18 -8.71
N VAL A 21 11.16 -4.10 -7.81
CA VAL A 21 12.18 -3.84 -6.79
C VAL A 21 13.54 -3.68 -7.47
N THR A 22 14.15 -2.49 -7.33
CA THR A 22 15.50 -2.20 -7.87
C THR A 22 16.59 -2.42 -6.83
N SER A 23 16.27 -2.29 -5.54
CA SER A 23 17.16 -2.56 -4.42
C SER A 23 16.36 -2.99 -3.20
N ALA A 24 16.90 -3.89 -2.39
CA ALA A 24 16.35 -4.21 -1.07
C ALA A 24 17.46 -4.22 -0.03
N THR A 25 17.10 -3.90 1.22
CA THR A 25 18.02 -3.82 2.35
C THR A 25 17.40 -4.54 3.54
N ILE A 26 18.18 -5.40 4.19
CA ILE A 26 17.82 -6.00 5.47
C ILE A 26 18.47 -5.14 6.56
N ILE A 27 17.66 -4.62 7.47
CA ILE A 27 18.12 -3.88 8.65
C ILE A 27 18.00 -4.82 9.85
N GLY A 28 19.13 -5.17 10.44
CA GLY A 28 19.25 -6.00 11.64
C GLY A 28 19.99 -5.27 12.76
N ALA A 29 20.16 -5.96 13.89
CA ALA A 29 20.94 -5.44 15.02
C ALA A 29 22.42 -5.21 14.68
N ASP A 30 22.94 -5.93 13.68
CA ASP A 30 24.29 -5.86 13.14
C ASP A 30 24.46 -4.75 12.06
N GLY A 31 23.38 -4.01 11.76
CA GLY A 31 23.37 -2.95 10.77
C GLY A 31 22.55 -3.28 9.52
N ALA A 32 22.83 -2.55 8.44
CA ALA A 32 22.11 -2.67 7.18
C ALA A 32 22.94 -3.41 6.14
N ARG A 33 22.35 -4.41 5.47
CA ARG A 33 22.99 -5.12 4.35
C ARG A 33 22.07 -5.23 3.13
N PRO A 34 22.60 -5.19 1.90
CA PRO A 34 21.80 -5.45 0.70
C PRO A 34 21.18 -6.86 0.72
N SER A 35 19.95 -6.96 0.21
CA SER A 35 19.29 -8.22 -0.09
C SER A 35 19.00 -8.29 -1.58
N LEU A 36 19.54 -9.31 -2.25
CA LEU A 36 19.29 -9.53 -3.67
C LEU A 36 18.07 -10.42 -3.93
N ARG A 37 17.50 -11.01 -2.87
CA ARG A 37 16.42 -12.01 -3.00
C ARG A 37 15.18 -11.45 -3.69
N ASP A 38 14.91 -10.17 -3.51
CA ASP A 38 13.68 -9.53 -3.97
C ASP A 38 13.89 -8.58 -5.15
N VAL A 39 15.14 -8.29 -5.50
CA VAL A 39 15.48 -7.45 -6.66
C VAL A 39 14.95 -8.11 -7.94
N GLY A 40 14.31 -7.31 -8.80
CA GLY A 40 13.68 -7.75 -10.05
C GLY A 40 12.27 -8.32 -9.87
N LYS A 41 11.79 -8.52 -8.64
CA LYS A 41 10.40 -8.94 -8.41
C LYS A 41 9.44 -7.77 -8.57
N ARG A 42 8.28 -8.04 -9.17
CA ARG A 42 7.12 -7.14 -9.15
C ARG A 42 6.43 -7.29 -7.80
N ILE A 43 6.19 -6.16 -7.13
CA ILE A 43 5.44 -6.07 -5.87
C ILE A 43 4.23 -5.20 -6.14
N TYR A 44 3.08 -5.64 -5.64
CA TYR A 44 1.82 -4.92 -5.60
C TYR A 44 1.67 -4.25 -4.24
N TYR A 45 1.05 -3.08 -4.24
CA TYR A 45 0.83 -2.24 -3.08
C TYR A 45 -0.64 -1.84 -3.05
N VAL A 46 -1.21 -1.79 -1.85
CA VAL A 46 -2.55 -1.26 -1.59
C VAL A 46 -2.41 -0.08 -0.67
N ASP A 47 -2.72 1.10 -1.19
CA ASP A 47 -2.68 2.35 -0.44
C ASP A 47 -4.11 2.86 -0.18
N VAL A 48 -4.37 3.30 1.05
CA VAL A 48 -5.53 4.14 1.36
C VAL A 48 -5.14 5.61 1.18
N ILE A 49 -6.02 6.37 0.53
CA ILE A 49 -5.76 7.76 0.16
C ILE A 49 -6.56 8.70 1.07
N GLU A 50 -5.86 9.61 1.74
CA GLU A 50 -6.44 10.65 2.57
C GLU A 50 -6.94 11.84 1.72
N ALA A 51 -7.87 12.64 2.25
CA ALA A 51 -8.41 13.83 1.58
C ALA A 51 -7.33 14.84 1.14
N GLY A 52 -6.22 14.91 1.87
CA GLY A 52 -5.07 15.75 1.53
C GLY A 52 -4.16 15.19 0.43
N GLY A 53 -4.48 14.00 -0.11
CA GLY A 53 -3.63 13.28 -1.07
C GLY A 53 -2.52 12.44 -0.41
N GLY A 54 -2.48 12.37 0.92
CA GLY A 54 -1.61 11.45 1.65
C GLY A 54 -1.93 9.99 1.29
N ARG A 55 -0.90 9.14 1.26
CA ARG A 55 -1.03 7.71 0.94
C ARG A 55 -0.51 6.90 2.12
N ILE A 56 -1.31 5.96 2.61
CA ILE A 56 -0.93 5.02 3.66
C ILE A 56 -0.90 3.63 3.04
N CYS A 57 0.30 3.03 2.97
CA CYS A 57 0.46 1.65 2.51
C CYS A 57 -0.11 0.70 3.56
N MET A 58 -1.24 0.09 3.24
CA MET A 58 -1.91 -0.89 4.10
C MET A 58 -1.34 -2.29 3.89
N TRP A 59 -0.92 -2.59 2.66
CA TRP A 59 -0.43 -3.90 2.30
C TRP A 59 0.56 -3.84 1.14
N SER A 60 1.50 -4.79 1.13
CA SER A 60 2.36 -5.04 -0.02
C SER A 60 2.68 -6.52 -0.17
N GLY A 61 2.78 -7.00 -1.41
CA GLY A 61 3.03 -8.40 -1.67
C GLY A 61 3.16 -8.75 -3.16
N PRO A 62 3.54 -10.00 -3.49
CA PRO A 62 3.87 -10.38 -4.86
C PRO A 62 2.63 -10.77 -5.71
N ASP A 63 1.44 -10.86 -5.13
CA ASP A 63 0.25 -11.42 -5.78
C ASP A 63 -0.85 -10.36 -5.96
N ILE A 64 -1.28 -10.16 -7.20
CA ILE A 64 -2.36 -9.23 -7.57
C ILE A 64 -3.74 -9.69 -7.07
N ILE A 65 -4.00 -11.00 -6.97
CA ILE A 65 -5.26 -11.52 -6.45
C ILE A 65 -5.40 -11.11 -4.98
N GLN A 66 -4.32 -11.28 -4.19
CA GLN A 66 -4.30 -10.88 -2.78
C GLN A 66 -4.40 -9.36 -2.64
N ALA A 67 -3.71 -8.59 -3.49
CA ALA A 67 -3.81 -7.13 -3.48
C ALA A 67 -5.25 -6.66 -3.72
N ARG A 68 -6.00 -7.31 -4.62
CA ARG A 68 -7.41 -6.99 -4.88
C ARG A 68 -8.33 -7.35 -3.71
N GLN A 69 -8.07 -8.47 -3.04
CA GLN A 69 -8.83 -8.86 -1.85
C GLN A 69 -8.63 -7.83 -0.73
N GLU A 70 -7.38 -7.50 -0.44
CA GLU A 70 -7.05 -6.48 0.56
C GLU A 70 -7.66 -5.11 0.23
N ALA A 71 -7.65 -4.71 -1.05
CA ALA A 71 -8.25 -3.45 -1.46
C ALA A 71 -9.77 -3.40 -1.20
N GLU A 72 -10.47 -4.52 -1.33
CA GLU A 72 -11.89 -4.62 -0.98
C GLU A 72 -12.12 -4.58 0.54
N GLU A 73 -11.23 -5.19 1.33
CA GLU A 73 -11.26 -5.09 2.80
C GLU A 73 -11.05 -3.64 3.24
N CYS A 74 -10.02 -2.97 2.71
CA CYS A 74 -9.76 -1.54 2.95
C CYS A 74 -10.95 -0.67 2.53
N ARG A 75 -11.58 -0.94 1.39
CA ARG A 75 -12.77 -0.20 0.96
C ARG A 75 -13.93 -0.40 1.93
N GLY A 76 -14.08 -1.58 2.52
CA GLY A 76 -15.08 -1.86 3.55
C GLY A 76 -14.87 -1.04 4.82
N GLU A 77 -13.62 -0.85 5.25
CA GLU A 77 -13.28 -0.13 6.49
C GLU A 77 -13.22 1.39 6.31
N PHE A 78 -12.62 1.87 5.21
CA PHE A 78 -12.32 3.28 5.00
C PHE A 78 -13.24 3.96 3.98
N GLY A 79 -13.99 3.18 3.18
CA GLY A 79 -14.89 3.70 2.16
C GLY A 79 -14.20 4.14 0.87
N GLY A 80 -14.96 4.84 0.02
CA GLY A 80 -14.48 5.37 -1.26
C GLY A 80 -14.47 4.36 -2.41
N ARG A 81 -13.75 4.69 -3.49
CA ARG A 81 -13.62 3.85 -4.70
C ARG A 81 -12.24 3.20 -4.74
N ILE A 82 -12.19 1.98 -5.26
CA ILE A 82 -10.92 1.32 -5.62
C ILE A 82 -10.49 1.81 -7.01
N ARG A 83 -9.22 2.20 -7.11
CA ARG A 83 -8.54 2.53 -8.36
C ARG A 83 -7.41 1.52 -8.57
N ASP A 84 -7.59 0.60 -9.51
CA ASP A 84 -6.53 -0.33 -9.91
C ASP A 84 -5.64 0.35 -10.96
N LEU A 85 -4.43 0.73 -10.55
CA LEU A 85 -3.40 1.39 -11.35
C LEU A 85 -2.29 0.41 -11.78
N THR A 86 -2.52 -0.90 -11.67
CA THR A 86 -1.55 -1.93 -12.05
C THR A 86 -1.47 -2.16 -13.56
N GLY A 87 -2.35 -1.51 -14.33
CA GLY A 87 -2.43 -1.64 -15.77
C GLY A 87 -1.21 -1.07 -16.50
N ASP A 88 -0.46 -1.96 -17.15
CA ASP A 88 -0.01 -1.72 -18.52
C ASP A 88 -1.25 -1.32 -19.35
N ALA A 89 -1.17 -0.24 -20.14
CA ALA A 89 -2.27 0.18 -21.00
C ALA A 89 -2.77 -0.99 -21.86
N ALA A 90 -4.07 -1.30 -21.78
CA ALA A 90 -4.75 -2.23 -22.68
C ALA A 90 -4.79 -1.69 -24.11
#